data_AF-M4NGT6-F1
#
_entry.id   AF-M4NGT6-F1
#
_cell.length_a   1.000
_cell.length_b   1.000
_cell.length_c   1.000
_cell.angle_alpha   90.00
_cell.angle_beta   90.00
_cell.angle_gamma   90.00
#
_symmetry.space_group_name_H-M   'P 1'
#
loop_
_entity.id
_entity.type
_entity.pdbx_description
1 polymer ?
#
loop_
_entity_poly.entity_id
_entity_poly.type
_entity_poly.pdbx_seq_one_letter_code
_entity_poly.pdbx_strand_id
1 'polypeptide(L)'
;MTTQKYDFRQFQEELTRLERQAEPPPAKPLGKKAVAAQRLARAREEFLALRRRHELSVADVVAFFPEEEGITYLQQLIAAAQAKPRRTRKA
;
A
#
# COMPACT_ATOMS: atom_id res chain seq x y z
N MET A 1 10.52 -1.30 -46.71
CA MET A 1 10.28 -1.16 -45.25
C MET A 1 11.41 -1.88 -44.55
N THR A 2 12.47 -1.16 -44.18
CA THR A 2 13.66 -1.74 -43.54
C THR A 2 13.30 -2.10 -42.10
N THR A 3 13.18 -3.40 -41.83
CA THR A 3 13.02 -3.95 -40.48
C THR A 3 14.27 -3.64 -39.68
N GLN A 4 14.25 -2.53 -38.94
CA GLN A 4 15.29 -2.19 -37.97
C GLN A 4 15.35 -3.34 -36.97
N LYS A 5 16.46 -4.09 -36.97
CA LYS A 5 16.73 -5.16 -36.01
C LYS A 5 16.79 -4.51 -34.64
N TYR A 6 15.79 -4.77 -33.82
CA TYR A 6 15.80 -4.33 -32.45
C TYR A 6 16.89 -5.10 -31.70
N ASP A 7 17.97 -4.40 -31.34
CA ASP A 7 19.14 -5.02 -30.73
C ASP A 7 18.93 -5.18 -29.22
N PHE A 8 19.38 -6.30 -28.67
CA PHE A 8 19.26 -6.58 -27.23
C PHE A 8 19.93 -5.51 -26.36
N ARG A 9 20.97 -4.84 -26.87
CA ARG A 9 21.59 -3.70 -26.19
C ARG A 9 20.68 -2.47 -26.12
N GLN A 10 19.93 -2.20 -27.18
CA GLN A 10 18.94 -1.12 -27.17
C GLN A 10 17.82 -1.43 -26.17
N PHE A 11 17.37 -2.69 -26.10
CA PHE A 11 16.44 -3.12 -25.07
C PHE A 11 16.99 -2.91 -23.66
N GLN A 12 18.25 -3.30 -23.39
CA GLN A 12 18.89 -3.09 -22.09
C GLN A 12 19.00 -1.61 -21.73
N GLU A 13 19.36 -0.75 -22.69
CA GLU A 13 19.43 0.69 -22.50
C GLU A 13 18.06 1.31 -22.25
N GLU A 14 17.04 0.88 -22.99
CA GLU A 14 15.65 1.30 -22.80
C GLU A 14 15.11 0.85 -21.44
N LEU A 15 15.41 -0.37 -21.02
CA LEU A 15 15.02 -0.91 -19.72
C LEU A 15 15.72 -0.18 -18.58
N THR A 16 17.02 0.12 -18.72
CA THR A 16 17.78 0.93 -17.76
C THR A 16 17.25 2.37 -17.69
N ARG A 17 16.85 2.94 -18.83
CA ARG A 17 16.18 4.26 -18.87
C ARG A 17 14.83 4.22 -18.18
N LEU A 18 14.03 3.19 -18.43
CA LEU A 18 12.72 3.01 -17.83
C LEU A 18 12.82 2.85 -16.31
N GLU A 19 13.80 2.06 -15.83
CA GLU A 19 14.10 1.93 -14.39
C GLU A 19 14.50 3.26 -13.76
N ARG A 20 15.37 4.03 -14.42
CA ARG A 20 15.79 5.38 -13.97
C ARG A 20 14.67 6.42 -14.02
N GLN A 21 13.65 6.21 -14.85
CA GLN A 21 12.53 7.13 -15.01
C GLN A 21 11.36 6.78 -14.08
N ALA A 22 11.23 5.49 -13.72
CA ALA A 22 10.27 5.00 -12.73
C ALA A 22 10.74 5.23 -11.29
N GLU A 23 12.04 5.27 -11.02
CA GLU A 23 12.58 5.65 -9.72
C GLU A 23 12.92 7.15 -9.66
N PRO A 24 12.25 7.95 -8.80
CA PRO A 24 12.80 9.26 -8.45
C PRO A 24 14.20 9.05 -7.85
N PRO A 25 15.16 9.98 -8.07
CA PRO A 25 16.53 9.82 -7.61
C PRO A 25 16.54 9.49 -6.11
N PRO A 26 17.35 8.52 -5.65
CA PRO A 26 17.37 8.15 -4.25
C PRO A 26 17.90 9.34 -3.45
N ALA A 27 16.97 10.11 -2.88
CA ALA A 27 17.27 11.17 -1.95
C ALA A 27 17.79 10.53 -0.66
N LYS A 28 19.09 10.24 -0.65
CA LYS A 28 19.85 9.60 0.46
C LYS A 28 19.36 8.16 0.72
N PRO A 29 20.21 7.27 1.26
CA PRO A 29 19.75 5.97 1.71
C PRO A 29 18.75 6.21 2.85
N LEU A 30 17.46 6.24 2.51
CA LEU A 30 16.35 6.27 3.43
C LEU A 30 16.52 5.06 4.34
N GLY A 31 16.90 5.31 5.60
CA GLY A 31 17.22 4.25 6.56
C GLY A 31 16.09 3.21 6.59
N LYS A 32 16.40 1.95 6.93
CA LYS A 32 15.49 0.77 6.85
C LYS A 32 14.01 1.05 7.20
N LYS A 33 13.73 1.96 8.13
CA LYS A 33 12.39 2.43 8.51
C LYS A 33 11.60 3.12 7.38
N ALA A 34 12.25 3.95 6.58
CA ALA A 34 11.61 4.67 5.48
C ALA A 34 11.33 3.76 4.27
N VAL A 35 12.20 2.78 4.00
CA VAL A 35 11.90 1.70 3.04
C VAL A 35 10.72 0.86 3.51
N ALA A 36 10.66 0.53 4.80
CA ALA A 36 9.50 -0.17 5.37
C ALA A 36 8.21 0.67 5.28
N ALA A 37 8.29 1.98 5.52
CA ALA A 37 7.15 2.89 5.38
C ALA A 37 6.66 2.99 3.92
N GLN A 38 7.58 3.02 2.94
CA GLN A 38 7.23 3.02 1.52
C GLN A 38 6.58 1.71 1.09
N ARG A 39 7.10 0.57 1.54
CA ARG A 39 6.47 -0.75 1.32
C ARG A 39 5.07 -0.81 1.92
N LEU A 40 4.89 -0.29 3.13
CA LEU A 40 3.59 -0.21 3.78
C LEU A 40 2.62 0.72 3.03
N ALA A 41 3.11 1.87 2.53
CA ALA A 41 2.30 2.79 1.73
C ALA A 41 1.81 2.13 0.44
N ARG A 42 2.71 1.44 -0.28
CA ARG A 42 2.36 0.68 -1.49
C ARG A 42 1.35 -0.44 -1.20
N ALA A 43 1.58 -1.23 -0.14
CA ALA A 43 0.64 -2.28 0.26
C ALA A 43 -0.76 -1.72 0.62
N ARG A 44 -0.82 -0.53 1.22
CA ARG A 44 -2.09 0.15 1.50
C ARG A 44 -2.81 0.57 0.22
N GLU A 45 -2.10 1.12 -0.75
CA GLU A 45 -2.67 1.50 -2.05
C GLU A 45 -3.21 0.28 -2.80
N GLU A 46 -2.43 -0.82 -2.84
CA GLU A 46 -2.83 -2.09 -3.44
C GLU A 46 -4.08 -2.66 -2.75
N PHE A 47 -4.13 -2.62 -1.42
CA PHE A 47 -5.31 -3.05 -0.65
C PHE A 47 -6.55 -2.19 -0.96
N LEU A 48 -6.40 -0.86 -1.05
CA LEU A 48 -7.52 0.03 -1.38
C LEU A 48 -8.01 -0.17 -2.81
N ALA A 49 -7.12 -0.46 -3.76
CA ALA A 49 -7.48 -0.81 -5.12
C ALA A 49 -8.25 -2.13 -5.17
N LEU A 50 -7.79 -3.16 -4.45
CA LEU A 50 -8.47 -4.44 -4.33
C LEU A 50 -9.86 -4.28 -3.69
N ARG A 51 -9.96 -3.48 -2.62
CA ARG A 51 -11.22 -3.15 -1.95
C ARG A 51 -12.23 -2.52 -2.91
N ARG A 52 -11.80 -1.58 -3.76
CA ARG A 52 -12.67 -0.94 -4.75
C ARG A 52 -13.08 -1.91 -5.86
N ARG A 53 -12.15 -2.75 -6.33
CA ARG A 53 -12.39 -3.69 -7.43
C ARG A 53 -13.38 -4.79 -7.07
N HIS A 54 -13.33 -5.25 -5.82
CA HIS A 54 -14.15 -6.35 -5.32
C HIS A 54 -15.24 -5.91 -4.34
N GLU A 55 -15.48 -4.59 -4.24
CA GLU A 55 -16.45 -3.99 -3.32
C GLU A 55 -16.34 -4.48 -1.86
N LEU A 56 -15.12 -4.85 -1.44
CA LEU A 56 -14.88 -5.43 -0.12
C LEU A 56 -15.27 -4.42 0.95
N SER A 57 -16.20 -4.84 1.80
CA SER A 57 -16.64 -4.12 2.97
C SER A 57 -15.93 -4.66 4.22
N VAL A 58 -16.07 -3.91 5.32
CA VAL A 58 -15.62 -4.40 6.63
C VAL A 58 -16.35 -5.69 7.00
N ALA A 59 -17.58 -5.89 6.53
CA ALA A 59 -18.33 -7.12 6.77
C ALA A 59 -17.66 -8.33 6.10
N ASP A 60 -17.11 -8.18 4.89
CA ASP A 60 -16.44 -9.28 4.18
C ASP A 60 -15.13 -9.69 4.84
N VAL A 61 -14.43 -8.72 5.45
CA VAL A 61 -13.21 -9.00 6.23
C VAL A 61 -13.56 -9.65 7.57
N VAL A 62 -14.62 -9.19 8.25
CA VAL A 62 -15.08 -9.75 9.53
C VAL A 62 -15.63 -11.16 9.34
N ALA A 63 -16.28 -11.46 8.21
CA ALA A 63 -16.79 -12.79 7.88
C ALA A 63 -15.69 -13.86 7.73
N PHE A 64 -14.44 -13.45 7.51
CA PHE A 64 -13.29 -14.37 7.44
C PHE A 64 -12.72 -14.75 8.81
N PHE A 65 -13.09 -14.03 9.88
CA PHE A 65 -12.67 -14.36 11.24
C PHE A 65 -13.69 -15.30 11.88
N PRO A 66 -13.25 -16.24 12.74
CA PRO A 66 -14.14 -16.93 13.66
C PRO A 66 -14.93 -15.89 14.46
N GLU A 67 -16.24 -16.09 14.61
CA GLU A 67 -17.15 -15.09 15.18
C GLU A 67 -16.67 -14.58 16.56
N GLU A 68 -16.10 -15.47 17.37
CA GLU A 68 -15.57 -15.17 18.71
C GLU A 68 -14.36 -14.21 18.68
N GLU A 69 -13.47 -14.34 17.69
CA GLU A 69 -12.27 -13.53 17.56
C GLU A 69 -12.57 -12.16 16.95
N GLY A 70 -13.47 -12.12 15.96
CA GLY A 70 -13.85 -10.88 15.27
C GLY A 70 -14.56 -9.89 16.19
N ILE A 71 -15.50 -10.36 17.01
CA ILE A 71 -16.25 -9.51 17.95
C ILE A 71 -15.33 -8.99 19.06
N THR A 72 -14.46 -9.85 19.60
CA THR A 72 -13.50 -9.45 20.64
C THR A 72 -12.55 -8.36 20.12
N TYR A 73 -12.05 -8.50 18.89
CA TYR A 73 -11.19 -7.51 18.27
C TYR A 73 -11.91 -6.16 18.05
N LEU A 74 -13.14 -6.19 17.55
CA LEU A 74 -13.96 -4.98 17.38
C LEU A 74 -14.28 -4.30 18.72
N GLN A 75 -14.58 -5.07 19.75
CA GLN A 75 -14.81 -4.55 21.11
C GLN A 75 -13.56 -3.89 21.68
N GLN A 76 -12.38 -4.49 21.49
CA GLN A 76 -11.11 -3.87 21.88
C GLN A 76 -10.85 -2.55 21.13
N LEU A 77 -11.12 -2.50 19.83
CA LEU A 77 -10.99 -1.26 19.04
C LEU A 77 -11.95 -0.17 19.52
N ILE A 78 -13.21 -0.52 19.81
CA ILE A 78 -14.21 0.42 20.34
C ILE A 78 -13.79 0.91 21.73
N ALA A 79 -13.38 0.02 22.63
CA ALA A 79 -12.91 0.38 23.95
C ALA A 79 -11.68 1.31 23.89
N ALA A 80 -10.72 1.03 23.01
CA ALA A 80 -9.54 1.87 22.80
C ALA A 80 -9.90 3.25 22.22
N ALA A 81 -10.89 3.32 21.31
CA ALA A 81 -11.38 4.58 20.75
C ALA A 81 -12.14 5.42 21.78
N GLN A 82 -12.93 4.80 22.67
CA GLN A 82 -13.66 5.47 23.74
C GLN A 82 -12.75 5.91 24.88
N ALA A 83 -11.71 5.12 25.19
CA ALA A 83 -10.71 5.46 26.21
C ALA A 83 -9.84 6.67 25.82
N LYS A 84 -9.75 6.99 24.52
CA LYS A 84 -9.07 8.20 24.05
C LYS A 84 -10.10 9.33 23.96
N PRO A 85 -10.17 10.25 24.94
CA PRO A 85 -11.13 11.34 24.87
C PRO A 85 -10.87 12.12 23.59
N ARG A 86 -11.85 12.07 22.68
CA ARG A 86 -11.85 12.80 21.42
C ARG A 86 -11.91 14.28 21.81
N ARG A 87 -10.74 14.91 21.99
CA ARG A 87 -10.64 16.36 22.26
C ARG A 87 -11.38 17.06 21.13
N THR A 88 -12.61 17.46 21.40
CA THR A 88 -13.37 18.39 20.58
C THR A 88 -12.55 19.67 20.55
N ARG A 89 -11.83 19.89 19.46
CA ARG A 89 -11.24 21.19 19.17
C ARG A 89 -12.42 22.12 18.89
N LYS A 90 -12.80 22.92 19.89
CA LYS A 90 -13.79 23.99 19.73
C LYS A 90 -13.29 24.96 18.65
N ALA A 91 -14.26 25.35 17.81
CA ALA A 91 -14.34 26.48 16.86
C ALA A 91 -13.03 27.18 16.46
#